data_AF-A0A3B7MMQ7-F1
#
_entry.id   AF-A0A3B7MMQ7-F1
#
_cell.length_a   1.000
_cell.length_b   1.000
_cell.length_c   1.000
_cell.angle_alpha   90.00
_cell.angle_beta   90.00
_cell.angle_gamma   90.00
#
_symmetry.space_group_name_H-M   'P 1'
#
loop_
_entity.id
_entity.type
_entity.pdbx_description
1 polymer ?
#
loop_
_entity_poly.entity_id
_entity_poly.type
_entity_poly.pdbx_seq_one_letter_code
_entity_poly.pdbx_strand_id
1 'polypeptide(L)'
;MELFQLTFVANDTTWLAEVELEGIGDSWDAHVRIPGYQDLQELRVKFWMGDFLKPVFSSRAEAKLFEPLLEAIDEQAKLRLPATFND
;
A
#
# COMPACT_ATOMS: atom_id res chain seq x y z
N MET A 1 12.60 -6.62 -4.67
CA MET A 1 11.72 -6.87 -3.51
C MET A 1 12.27 -6.10 -2.34
N GLU A 2 11.43 -5.30 -1.70
CA GLU A 2 11.80 -4.43 -0.59
C GLU A 2 10.79 -4.54 0.54
N LEU A 3 11.28 -4.67 1.77
CA LEU A 3 10.45 -4.81 2.95
C LEU A 3 10.64 -3.58 3.83
N PHE A 4 9.53 -2.97 4.24
CA PHE A 4 9.55 -1.81 5.12
C PHE A 4 8.27 -1.76 5.96
N GLN A 5 8.32 -0.93 7.00
CA GLN A 5 7.16 -0.68 7.86
C GLN A 5 6.62 0.72 7.58
N LEU A 6 5.30 0.84 7.50
CA LEU A 6 4.59 2.11 7.41
C LEU A 6 3.69 2.28 8.62
N THR A 7 3.73 3.46 9.22
CA THR A 7 2.73 3.89 10.19
C THR A 7 1.69 4.74 9.48
N PHE A 8 0.41 4.51 9.80
CA PHE A 8 -0.69 5.33 9.30
C PHE A 8 -1.69 5.58 10.41
N VAL A 9 -2.39 6.70 10.34
CA VAL A 9 -3.41 7.08 11.32
C VAL A 9 -4.78 6.90 10.70
N ALA A 10 -5.63 6.11 11.34
CA ALA A 10 -7.01 5.91 10.91
C ALA A 10 -7.91 5.74 12.14
N ASN A 11 -9.04 6.45 12.16
CA ASN A 11 -9.98 6.50 13.30
C ASN A 11 -9.27 6.82 14.64
N ASP A 12 -8.46 7.87 14.67
CA ASP A 12 -7.69 8.32 15.85
C ASP A 12 -6.72 7.28 16.43
N THR A 13 -6.46 6.20 15.69
CA THR A 13 -5.56 5.11 16.07
C THR A 13 -4.38 5.05 15.11
N THR A 14 -3.17 4.96 15.65
CA THR A 14 -1.97 4.72 14.86
C THR A 14 -1.79 3.22 14.66
N TRP A 15 -1.75 2.81 13.40
CA TRP A 15 -1.54 1.43 12.98
C TRP A 15 -0.15 1.26 12.40
N LEU A 16 0.38 0.04 12.53
CA LEU A 16 1.63 -0.37 11.89
C LEU A 16 1.30 -1.38 10.79
N ALA A 17 1.75 -1.09 9.57
CA ALA A 17 1.67 -1.97 8.43
C ALA A 17 3.07 -2.44 8.05
N GLU A 18 3.21 -3.75 7.85
CA GLU A 18 4.38 -4.38 7.25
C GLU A 18 4.13 -4.50 5.75
N VAL A 19 4.96 -3.86 4.93
CA VAL A 19 4.77 -3.78 3.49
C VAL A 19 5.95 -4.46 2.81
N GLU A 20 5.63 -5.41 1.95
CA GLU A 20 6.53 -6.00 0.97
C GLU A 20 6.17 -5.44 -0.41
N LEU A 21 7.10 -4.73 -1.03
CA LEU A 21 6.93 -4.08 -2.32
C LEU A 21 7.82 -4.74 -3.38
N GLU A 22 7.20 -5.19 -4.46
CA GLU A 22 7.88 -5.80 -5.59
C GLU A 22 7.57 -5.03 -6.88
N GLY A 23 8.62 -4.50 -7.52
CA GLY A 23 8.50 -3.91 -8.85
C GLY A 23 8.52 -4.98 -9.94
N ILE A 24 7.51 -4.99 -10.79
CA ILE A 24 7.34 -5.89 -11.94
C ILE A 24 7.08 -5.04 -13.18
N GLY A 25 8.14 -4.81 -13.98
CA GLY A 25 8.06 -3.98 -15.18
C GLY A 25 7.72 -2.52 -14.85
N ASP A 26 6.57 -2.05 -15.34
CA ASP A 26 5.95 -0.74 -15.13
C ASP A 26 4.95 -0.72 -13.94
N SER A 27 4.94 -1.79 -13.14
CA SER A 27 4.00 -1.97 -12.03
C SER A 27 4.68 -2.32 -10.73
N TRP A 28 3.97 -2.09 -9.61
CA TRP A 28 4.37 -2.57 -8.30
C TRP A 28 3.25 -3.40 -7.70
N ASP A 29 3.61 -4.54 -7.14
CA ASP A 29 2.74 -5.31 -6.27
C ASP A 29 3.19 -5.05 -4.82
N ALA A 30 2.28 -4.53 -4.01
CA ALA A 30 2.46 -4.40 -2.58
C ALA A 30 1.64 -5.44 -1.85
N HIS A 31 2.31 -6.18 -0.98
CA HIS A 31 1.72 -7.11 -0.04
C HIS A 31 1.86 -6.50 1.35
N VAL A 32 0.72 -6.18 1.95
CA VAL A 32 0.65 -5.50 3.24
C VAL A 32 0.03 -6.40 4.30
N ARG A 33 0.66 -6.43 5.48
CA ARG A 33 0.14 -7.07 6.68
C ARG A 33 0.00 -6.04 7.78
N ILE A 34 -1.05 -6.16 8.58
CA ILE A 34 -1.36 -5.18 9.63
C ILE A 34 -1.54 -5.93 10.95
N PRO A 35 -0.44 -6.19 11.69
CA PRO A 35 -0.49 -6.95 12.92
C PRO A 35 -1.47 -6.30 13.91
N GLY A 36 -2.54 -7.02 14.25
CA GLY A 36 -3.58 -6.56 15.18
C GLY A 36 -4.92 -6.19 14.54
N TYR A 37 -5.01 -6.09 13.21
CA TYR A 37 -6.29 -5.95 12.53
C TYR A 37 -6.87 -7.34 12.23
N GLN A 38 -7.84 -7.79 13.03
CA GLN A 38 -8.32 -9.18 12.98
C GLN A 38 -9.12 -9.52 11.70
N ASP A 39 -9.79 -8.52 11.12
CA ASP A 39 -10.69 -8.72 9.98
C ASP A 39 -9.95 -8.80 8.63
N LEU A 40 -8.72 -8.30 8.57
CA LEU A 40 -7.91 -8.26 7.35
C LEU A 40 -6.45 -8.58 7.66
N GLN A 41 -6.07 -9.83 7.41
CA GLN A 41 -4.70 -10.31 7.68
C GLN A 41 -3.71 -9.90 6.59
N GLU A 42 -4.19 -9.73 5.36
CA GLU A 42 -3.37 -9.49 4.18
C GLU A 42 -4.11 -8.59 3.19
N LEU A 43 -3.44 -7.55 2.71
CA LEU A 43 -3.92 -6.64 1.68
C LEU A 43 -2.94 -6.67 0.51
N ARG A 44 -3.43 -7.01 -0.68
CA ARG A 44 -2.65 -6.96 -1.92
C ARG A 44 -3.10 -5.76 -2.75
N VAL A 45 -2.14 -4.92 -3.11
CA VAL A 45 -2.38 -3.71 -3.87
C VAL A 45 -1.48 -3.72 -5.09
N LYS A 46 -2.04 -3.43 -6.26
CA LYS A 46 -1.28 -3.30 -7.49
C LYS A 46 -1.27 -1.84 -7.93
N PHE A 47 -0.09 -1.29 -8.13
CA PHE A 47 0.16 0.07 -8.58
C PHE A 47 0.67 0.05 -10.03
N TRP A 48 0.10 0.91 -10.87
CA TRP A 48 0.47 1.10 -12.27
C TRP A 48 0.73 2.58 -12.49
N MET A 49 1.98 2.97 -12.77
CA MET A 49 2.43 4.35 -13.05
C MET A 49 1.35 5.46 -12.96
N GLY A 50 1.07 5.97 -11.75
CA GLY A 50 0.16 7.09 -11.49
C GLY A 50 -1.28 6.74 -11.12
N ASP A 51 -1.67 5.47 -11.20
CA ASP A 51 -2.96 4.94 -10.77
C ASP A 51 -2.77 3.63 -9.98
N PHE A 52 -3.67 3.35 -9.04
CA PHE A 52 -3.64 2.08 -8.30
C PHE A 52 -4.97 1.37 -8.36
N LEU A 53 -4.91 0.04 -8.49
CA LEU A 53 -6.07 -0.81 -8.34
C LEU A 53 -6.38 -0.89 -6.84
N LYS A 54 -7.37 -0.09 -6.42
CA LYS A 54 -7.90 -0.14 -5.05
C LYS A 54 -8.32 -1.58 -4.72
N PRO A 55 -7.85 -2.14 -3.59
CA PRO A 55 -8.31 -3.44 -3.12
C PRO A 55 -9.82 -3.45 -2.94
N VAL A 56 -10.43 -4.61 -3.15
CA VAL A 56 -11.85 -4.79 -2.84
C VAL A 56 -11.99 -4.94 -1.33
N PHE A 57 -12.47 -3.89 -0.68
CA PHE A 57 -12.74 -3.89 0.76
C PHE A 57 -14.14 -4.44 1.06
N SER A 58 -14.28 -5.10 2.19
CA SER A 58 -15.56 -5.69 2.65
C SER A 58 -16.60 -4.62 2.98
N SER A 59 -16.16 -3.39 3.26
CA SER A 59 -17.03 -2.26 3.55
C SER A 59 -16.41 -0.92 3.15
N ARG A 60 -17.25 0.11 3.02
CA ARG A 60 -16.78 1.49 2.82
C ARG A 60 -15.98 2.02 4.01
N ALA A 61 -16.28 1.55 5.23
CA ALA A 61 -15.54 1.94 6.43
C ALA A 61 -14.10 1.41 6.38
N GLU A 62 -13.94 0.16 5.94
CA GLU A 62 -12.64 -0.48 5.74
C GLU A 62 -11.84 0.23 4.63
N ALA A 63 -12.48 0.57 3.51
CA ALA A 63 -11.85 1.34 2.44
C ALA A 63 -11.32 2.70 2.93
N LYS A 64 -12.07 3.40 3.78
CA LYS A 64 -11.63 4.67 4.38
C LYS A 64 -10.51 4.49 5.41
N LEU A 65 -10.55 3.39 6.17
CA LEU A 65 -9.53 3.07 7.17
C LEU A 65 -8.16 2.90 6.51
N PHE A 66 -8.10 2.23 5.35
CA PHE A 66 -6.85 1.92 4.66
C PHE A 66 -6.45 2.94 3.59
N GLU A 67 -7.31 3.90 3.24
CA GLU A 67 -6.97 4.99 2.31
C GLU A 67 -5.62 5.67 2.61
N PRO A 68 -5.31 6.12 3.84
CA PRO A 68 -4.02 6.74 4.15
C PRO A 68 -2.83 5.78 3.99
N LEU A 69 -3.04 4.48 4.21
CA LEU A 69 -2.02 3.46 4.00
C LEU A 69 -1.73 3.27 2.49
N LEU A 70 -2.78 3.23 1.66
CA LEU A 70 -2.64 3.10 0.21
C LEU A 70 -1.88 4.29 -0.38
N GLU A 71 -2.20 5.51 0.06
CA GLU A 71 -1.50 6.73 -0.34
C GLU A 71 -0.01 6.69 0.06
N ALA A 72 0.29 6.25 1.29
CA ALA A 72 1.67 6.13 1.74
C ALA A 72 2.48 5.09 0.93
N ILE A 73 1.85 3.97 0.54
CA ILE A 73 2.51 2.96 -0.30
C ILE A 73 2.72 3.50 -1.72
N ASP A 74 1.75 4.22 -2.29
CA ASP A 74 1.86 4.83 -3.62
C ASP A 74 3.04 5.83 -3.68
N GLU A 75 3.17 6.68 -2.67
CA GLU A 75 4.31 7.60 -2.55
C GLU A 75 5.65 6.84 -2.42
N GLN A 76 5.69 5.74 -1.66
CA GLN A 76 6.89 4.89 -1.59
C GLN A 76 7.20 4.22 -2.94
N ALA A 77 6.19 3.76 -3.68
CA ALA A 77 6.38 3.16 -4.99
C ALA A 77 6.92 4.18 -6.00
N LYS A 78 6.37 5.40 -6.01
CA LYS A 78 6.82 6.51 -6.87
C LYS A 78 8.27 6.92 -6.62
N LEU A 79 8.70 6.99 -5.36
CA LEU A 79 10.09 7.31 -5.01
C LEU A 79 11.09 6.27 -5.52
N ARG A 80 10.61 5.06 -5.83
CA ARG A 80 11.41 3.92 -6.27
C ARG A 80 11.20 3.57 -7.74
N LEU A 81 10.47 4.42 -8.47
CA LEU A 81 10.48 4.43 -9.91
C LEU A 81 11.94 4.57 -10.39
N PRO A 82 12.45 3.64 -11.23
CA PRO A 82 13.77 3.83 -11.81
C PRO A 82 13.75 5.13 -12.62
N ALA A 83 14.81 5.93 -12.51
CA ALA A 83 14.94 7.24 -13.16
C ALA A 83 14.82 7.19 -14.69
N THR A 84 14.83 5.99 -15.29
CA THR A 84 14.68 5.71 -16.72
C THR A 84 13.31 6.00 -17.32
N PHE A 85 12.31 6.38 -16.52
CA PHE A 85 10.99 6.81 -17.04
C PHE A 85 10.83 8.34 -17.14
N ASN A 86 11.91 9.10 -16.89
CA ASN A 86 11.91 10.56 -16.96
C ASN A 86 12.49 11.13 -18.28
N ASP A 87 12.63 10.30 -19.33
CA ASP A 87 13.11 10.74 -20.65
C ASP A 87 12.21 10.22 -21.79
#